data_AF-A0A090QB42-F1
#
_entry.id   AF-A0A090QB42-F1
#
_cell.length_a   1.000
_cell.length_b   1.000
_cell.length_c   1.000
_cell.angle_alpha   90.00
_cell.angle_beta   90.00
_cell.angle_gamma   90.00
#
_symmetry.space_group_name_H-M   'P 1'
#
loop_
_entity.id
_entity.type
_entity.pdbx_description
1 polymer ?
#
loop_
_entity_poly.entity_id
_entity_poly.type
_entity_poly.pdbx_seq_one_letter_code
_entity_poly.pdbx_strand_id
1 'polypeptide(L)'
;MRSNLSTAFRAPNIDDLGKLFDPSPGTVIVPNPDLESEYSYNSEIGVKKTWNDKLTLDASVYYTYLKDALVAQSDELNGQSIIEYQGEQSQVQSIQNGEKANIYGLELGLNYKLNDQFSLIGHYNITKGEQTEVDGNKIPVRHVAPAFGDLQLNYEKESLKLGLFAQFNGQFDFEDLDPSQQSRPYLYALDSNGNPYAPSWYTLNIRSRYSLNEALSLNVTLENMTDQRYRTYSSGVSAAGRNLILGARYLF
;
A
#
# COMPACT_ATOMS: atom_id res chain seq x y z
N MET A 1 1.17 -23.16 -14.11
CA MET A 1 -0.06 -22.53 -13.57
C MET A 1 -0.10 -22.84 -12.09
N ARG A 2 -0.47 -21.87 -11.27
CA ARG A 2 -0.70 -22.01 -9.84
C ARG A 2 -2.10 -21.53 -9.51
N SER A 3 -2.74 -22.16 -8.54
CA SER A 3 -3.98 -21.68 -7.95
C SER A 3 -3.91 -21.90 -6.45
N ASN A 4 -4.43 -20.94 -5.70
CA ASN A 4 -4.44 -20.97 -4.25
C ASN A 4 -5.81 -20.53 -3.75
N LEU A 5 -6.30 -21.22 -2.72
CA LEU A 5 -7.49 -20.84 -1.96
C LEU A 5 -7.09 -20.89 -0.48
N SER A 6 -7.33 -19.81 0.25
CA SER A 6 -6.94 -19.73 1.66
C SER A 6 -7.93 -18.91 2.47
N THR A 7 -7.96 -19.20 3.78
CA THR A 7 -8.70 -18.43 4.77
C THR A 7 -7.71 -17.88 5.80
N ALA A 8 -7.96 -16.66 6.28
CA ALA A 8 -7.25 -16.10 7.42
C ALA A 8 -8.24 -15.39 8.34
N PHE A 9 -7.81 -15.10 9.57
CA PHE A 9 -8.60 -14.34 10.52
C PHE A 9 -7.71 -13.41 11.33
N ARG A 10 -8.30 -12.34 11.85
CA ARG A 10 -7.70 -11.47 12.86
C ARG A 10 -8.61 -11.43 14.07
N ALA A 11 -8.12 -11.93 15.20
CA ALA A 11 -8.79 -11.74 16.48
C ALA A 11 -8.70 -10.27 16.91
N PRO A 12 -9.72 -9.73 17.61
CA PRO A 12 -9.65 -8.41 18.22
C PRO A 12 -8.44 -8.30 19.14
N ASN A 13 -7.72 -7.19 19.07
CA ASN A 13 -6.60 -6.94 19.96
C ASN A 13 -7.10 -6.33 21.30
N ILE A 14 -6.20 -6.19 22.27
CA ILE A 14 -6.56 -5.65 23.60
C ILE A 14 -7.04 -4.19 23.54
N ASP A 15 -6.58 -3.42 22.55
CA ASP A 15 -7.03 -2.05 22.34
C ASP A 15 -8.47 -2.04 21.79
N ASP A 16 -8.79 -2.93 20.85
CA ASP A 16 -10.13 -3.09 20.26
C ASP A 16 -11.16 -3.45 21.36
N LEU A 17 -10.77 -4.30 22.32
CA LEU A 17 -11.67 -4.82 23.37
C LEU A 17 -11.80 -3.93 24.61
N GLY A 18 -10.75 -3.15 24.95
CA GLY A 18 -10.61 -2.61 26.29
C GLY A 18 -10.16 -1.16 26.39
N LYS A 19 -9.79 -0.53 25.26
CA LYS A 19 -9.25 0.83 25.29
C LYS A 19 -10.36 1.85 25.20
N LEU A 20 -10.36 2.76 26.16
CA LEU A 20 -11.03 4.03 26.02
C LEU A 20 -10.08 5.00 25.30
N PHE A 21 -10.49 5.51 24.14
CA PHE A 21 -9.62 6.30 23.26
C PHE A 21 -10.33 7.54 22.72
N ASP A 22 -9.59 8.63 22.61
CA ASP A 22 -10.05 9.88 21.99
C ASP A 22 -9.28 10.05 20.67
N PRO A 23 -9.86 9.67 19.51
CA PRO A 23 -9.18 9.74 18.23
C PRO A 23 -9.11 11.18 17.67
N SER A 24 -10.01 12.05 18.12
CA SER A 24 -10.17 13.42 17.61
C SER A 24 -11.14 14.21 18.49
N PRO A 25 -10.98 15.53 18.59
CA PRO A 25 -11.88 16.39 19.38
C PRO A 25 -13.36 16.07 19.13
N GLY A 26 -14.12 15.90 20.21
CA GLY A 26 -15.54 15.58 20.16
C GLY A 26 -15.89 14.11 19.86
N THR A 27 -14.94 13.16 19.95
CA THR A 27 -15.22 11.71 19.80
C THR A 27 -14.57 10.91 20.92
N VAL A 28 -15.30 9.96 21.49
CA VAL A 28 -14.76 9.01 22.46
C VAL A 28 -15.14 7.59 22.05
N ILE A 29 -14.12 6.74 21.89
CA ILE A 29 -14.29 5.32 21.64
C ILE A 29 -14.33 4.59 22.98
N VAL A 30 -15.39 3.83 23.20
CA VAL A 30 -15.61 3.00 24.38
C VAL A 30 -15.34 1.52 24.06
N PRO A 31 -14.95 0.71 25.07
CA PRO A 31 -14.75 -0.73 24.91
C PRO A 31 -16.00 -1.47 24.42
N ASN A 32 -15.83 -2.41 23.49
CA ASN A 32 -16.85 -3.36 23.08
C ASN A 32 -16.38 -4.80 23.37
N PRO A 33 -16.88 -5.46 24.42
CA PRO A 33 -16.46 -6.82 24.77
C PRO A 33 -17.02 -7.90 23.83
N ASP A 34 -18.01 -7.56 23.00
CA ASP A 34 -18.73 -8.50 22.12
C ASP A 34 -18.10 -8.63 20.72
N LEU A 35 -16.88 -8.12 20.54
CA LEU A 35 -16.17 -8.18 19.26
C LEU A 35 -15.83 -9.62 18.85
N GLU A 36 -16.15 -9.93 17.59
CA GLU A 36 -15.76 -11.16 16.93
C GLU A 36 -14.51 -10.96 16.05
N SER A 37 -13.92 -12.06 15.59
CA SER A 37 -12.77 -12.01 14.67
C SER A 37 -13.19 -11.53 13.28
N GLU A 38 -12.30 -10.77 12.63
CA GLU A 38 -12.38 -10.50 11.20
C GLU A 38 -11.96 -11.75 10.43
N TYR A 39 -12.58 -12.01 9.28
CA TYR A 39 -12.24 -13.14 8.42
C TYR A 39 -11.92 -12.69 7.00
N SER A 40 -10.89 -13.29 6.39
CA SER A 40 -10.60 -13.11 4.98
C SER A 40 -10.59 -14.44 4.22
N TYR A 41 -11.19 -14.42 3.04
CA TYR A 41 -11.25 -15.53 2.10
C TYR A 41 -10.54 -15.11 0.83
N ASN A 42 -9.46 -15.81 0.48
CA ASN A 42 -8.56 -15.42 -0.59
C ASN A 42 -8.56 -16.47 -1.68
N SER A 43 -8.57 -16.02 -2.93
CA SER A 43 -8.38 -16.84 -4.10
C SER A 43 -7.37 -16.19 -5.04
N GLU A 44 -6.38 -16.95 -5.50
CA GLU A 44 -5.37 -16.51 -6.46
C GLU A 44 -5.25 -17.52 -7.60
N ILE A 45 -5.11 -17.01 -8.82
CA ILE A 45 -4.74 -17.80 -9.99
C ILE A 45 -3.56 -17.10 -10.67
N GLY A 46 -2.48 -17.85 -10.89
CA GLY A 46 -1.25 -17.35 -11.49
C GLY A 46 -0.74 -18.21 -12.63
N VAL A 47 -0.19 -17.57 -13.65
CA VAL A 47 0.53 -18.21 -14.74
C VAL A 47 1.93 -17.64 -14.81
N LYS A 48 2.92 -18.52 -14.86
CA LYS A 48 4.32 -18.18 -15.12
C LYS A 48 4.78 -18.98 -16.31
N LYS A 49 5.40 -18.31 -17.28
CA LYS A 49 5.95 -18.94 -18.47
C LYS A 49 7.34 -18.40 -18.74
N THR A 50 8.26 -19.31 -19.01
CA THR A 50 9.61 -19.01 -19.44
C THR A 50 9.82 -19.51 -20.86
N TRP A 51 10.39 -18.66 -21.72
CA TRP A 51 10.74 -18.96 -23.11
C TRP A 51 12.27 -18.88 -23.27
N ASN A 52 12.85 -19.96 -23.77
CA ASN A 52 14.27 -20.07 -24.12
C ASN A 52 15.24 -19.60 -23.02
N ASP A 53 14.86 -19.77 -21.75
CA ASP A 53 15.60 -19.31 -20.56
C ASP A 53 15.98 -17.81 -20.53
N LYS A 54 15.38 -17.02 -21.43
CA LYS A 54 15.63 -15.60 -21.62
C LYS A 54 14.48 -14.74 -21.16
N LEU A 55 13.25 -15.07 -21.53
CA LEU A 55 12.07 -14.29 -21.18
C LEU A 55 11.23 -15.09 -20.18
N THR A 56 10.94 -14.49 -19.04
CA THR A 56 9.95 -14.98 -18.09
C THR A 56 8.89 -13.91 -17.92
N LEU A 57 7.64 -14.31 -18.12
CA LEU A 57 6.47 -13.51 -17.77
C LEU A 57 5.71 -14.26 -16.69
N ASP A 58 5.28 -13.53 -15.67
CA ASP A 58 4.35 -14.00 -14.66
C ASP A 58 3.18 -13.02 -14.55
N ALA A 59 1.99 -13.58 -14.37
CA ALA A 59 0.77 -12.82 -14.20
C ALA A 59 -0.09 -13.55 -13.18
N SER A 60 -0.64 -12.82 -12.22
CA SER A 60 -1.53 -13.36 -11.19
C SER A 60 -2.73 -12.46 -11.00
N VAL A 61 -3.91 -13.06 -10.91
CA VAL A 61 -5.12 -12.39 -10.47
C VAL A 61 -5.49 -12.90 -9.10
N TYR A 62 -5.92 -12.00 -8.23
CA TYR A 62 -6.35 -12.35 -6.88
C TYR A 62 -7.67 -11.68 -6.53
N TYR A 63 -8.37 -12.31 -5.60
CA TYR A 63 -9.59 -11.81 -5.01
C TYR A 63 -9.59 -12.18 -3.53
N THR A 64 -9.87 -11.18 -2.70
CA THR A 64 -9.97 -11.26 -1.24
C THR A 64 -11.33 -10.72 -0.82
N TYR A 65 -12.10 -11.55 -0.14
CA TYR A 65 -13.31 -11.14 0.54
C TYR A 65 -13.04 -11.02 2.04
N LEU A 66 -13.09 -9.80 2.56
CA LEU A 66 -13.01 -9.49 3.98
C LEU A 66 -14.43 -9.41 4.55
N LYS A 67 -14.65 -10.09 5.68
CA LYS A 67 -15.92 -10.17 6.37
C LYS A 67 -15.72 -9.79 7.84
N ASP A 68 -16.74 -9.16 8.41
CA ASP A 68 -16.82 -8.78 9.82
C ASP A 68 -15.69 -7.81 10.20
N ALA A 69 -15.37 -6.89 9.29
CA ALA A 69 -14.31 -5.90 9.51
C ALA A 69 -14.66 -4.99 10.69
N LEU A 70 -13.65 -4.77 11.52
CA LEU A 70 -13.70 -4.00 12.76
C LEU A 70 -13.56 -2.52 12.45
N VAL A 71 -14.63 -1.77 12.67
CA VAL A 71 -14.67 -0.32 12.42
C VAL A 71 -15.29 0.43 13.58
N ALA A 72 -14.85 1.68 13.75
CA ALA A 72 -15.45 2.59 14.73
C ALA A 72 -16.80 3.07 14.21
N GLN A 73 -17.86 2.84 15.00
CA GLN A 73 -19.22 3.27 14.69
C GLN A 73 -19.86 3.95 15.89
N SER A 74 -20.91 4.73 15.63
CA SER A 74 -21.70 5.35 16.70
C SER A 74 -22.27 4.28 17.63
N ASP A 75 -22.20 4.54 18.93
CA ASP A 75 -22.69 3.65 19.98
C ASP A 75 -23.25 4.46 21.15
N GLU A 76 -23.79 3.78 22.17
CA GLU A 76 -24.32 4.38 23.38
C GLU A 76 -23.61 3.84 24.63
N LEU A 77 -23.18 4.73 25.51
CA LEU A 77 -22.69 4.37 26.84
C LEU A 77 -23.77 4.69 27.87
N ASN A 78 -24.30 3.67 28.54
CA ASN A 78 -25.42 3.81 29.50
C ASN A 78 -26.66 4.51 28.89
N GLY A 79 -26.94 4.28 27.60
CA GLY A 79 -28.06 4.89 26.87
C GLY A 79 -27.81 6.33 26.42
N GLN A 80 -26.56 6.79 26.43
CA GLN A 80 -26.15 8.13 25.98
C GLN A 80 -25.20 8.02 24.78
N SER A 81 -25.59 8.63 23.66
CA SER A 81 -24.76 8.74 22.45
C SER A 81 -23.77 9.92 22.48
N ILE A 82 -23.92 10.81 23.45
CA ILE A 82 -23.00 11.94 23.71
C ILE A 82 -22.75 11.99 25.21
N ILE A 83 -21.48 12.07 25.60
CA ILE A 83 -21.06 12.21 26.99
C ILE A 83 -20.10 13.38 27.15
N GLU A 84 -20.03 13.95 28.35
CA GLU A 84 -18.94 14.87 28.69
C GLU A 84 -17.69 14.04 28.99
N TYR A 85 -16.65 14.23 28.18
CA TYR A 85 -15.36 13.56 28.34
C TYR A 85 -14.26 14.59 28.26
N GLN A 86 -13.41 14.64 29.30
CA GLN A 86 -12.33 15.64 29.44
C GLN A 86 -12.77 17.10 29.28
N GLY A 87 -14.02 17.42 29.65
CA GLY A 87 -14.57 18.78 29.58
C GLY A 87 -15.11 19.18 28.20
N GLU A 88 -15.22 18.25 27.25
CA GLU A 88 -15.85 18.45 25.94
C GLU A 88 -17.01 17.46 25.72
N GLN A 89 -18.06 17.89 25.03
CA GLN A 89 -19.12 16.99 24.59
C GLN A 89 -18.60 16.10 23.46
N SER A 90 -18.53 14.79 23.72
CA SER A 90 -17.97 13.81 22.79
C SER A 90 -19.01 12.79 22.37
N GLN A 91 -19.09 12.53 21.07
CA GLN A 91 -19.90 11.45 20.52
C GLN A 91 -19.30 10.10 20.95
N VAL A 92 -20.14 9.24 21.50
CA VAL A 92 -19.76 7.87 21.87
C VAL A 92 -19.69 7.02 20.61
N GLN A 93 -18.58 6.33 20.45
CA GLN A 93 -18.36 5.32 19.42
C GLN A 93 -17.82 4.05 20.06
N SER A 94 -17.95 2.93 19.38
CA SER A 94 -17.26 1.69 19.73
C SER A 94 -16.76 1.00 18.48
N ILE A 95 -15.75 0.13 18.63
CA ILE A 95 -15.35 -0.74 17.54
C ILE A 95 -16.41 -1.84 17.40
N GLN A 96 -16.85 -2.12 16.17
CA GLN A 96 -17.89 -3.08 15.86
C GLN A 96 -17.54 -3.88 14.60
N ASN A 97 -17.96 -5.15 14.55
CA ASN A 97 -17.92 -5.96 13.33
C ASN A 97 -19.06 -5.52 12.40
N GLY A 98 -18.77 -4.63 11.45
CA GLY A 98 -19.81 -3.99 10.64
C GLY A 98 -19.65 -4.17 9.14
N GLU A 99 -18.40 -4.19 8.67
CA GLU A 99 -18.14 -3.95 7.26
C GLU A 99 -17.66 -5.20 6.52
N LYS A 100 -17.81 -5.14 5.20
CA LYS A 100 -17.29 -6.14 4.27
C LYS A 100 -16.47 -5.43 3.21
N ALA A 101 -15.39 -6.05 2.76
CA ALA A 101 -14.62 -5.51 1.65
C ALA A 101 -14.32 -6.59 0.60
N ASN A 102 -14.43 -6.21 -0.66
CA ASN A 102 -14.00 -7.01 -1.79
C ASN A 102 -12.77 -6.32 -2.37
N ILE A 103 -11.61 -6.98 -2.30
CA ILE A 103 -10.34 -6.47 -2.83
C ILE A 103 -9.89 -7.44 -3.92
N TYR A 104 -9.53 -6.91 -5.08
CA TYR A 104 -9.10 -7.73 -6.20
C TYR A 104 -8.09 -6.99 -7.04
N GLY A 105 -7.27 -7.74 -7.76
CA GLY A 105 -6.19 -7.14 -8.50
C GLY A 105 -5.50 -8.06 -9.48
N LEU A 106 -4.55 -7.45 -10.17
CA LEU A 106 -3.67 -8.05 -11.15
C LEU A 106 -2.23 -7.69 -10.78
N GLU A 107 -1.38 -8.70 -10.73
CA GLU A 107 0.07 -8.56 -10.59
C GLU A 107 0.73 -9.09 -11.86
N LEU A 108 1.67 -8.33 -12.41
CA LEU A 108 2.46 -8.68 -13.58
C LEU A 108 3.94 -8.61 -13.23
N GLY A 109 4.69 -9.61 -13.66
CA GLY A 109 6.14 -9.71 -13.56
C GLY A 109 6.78 -9.98 -14.93
N LEU A 110 7.88 -9.28 -15.18
CA LEU A 110 8.72 -9.41 -16.36
C LEU A 110 10.16 -9.64 -15.91
N ASN A 111 10.79 -10.67 -16.45
CA ASN A 111 12.24 -10.84 -16.38
C ASN A 111 12.75 -11.26 -17.76
N TYR A 112 13.53 -10.38 -18.39
CA TYR A 112 14.05 -10.59 -19.72
C TYR A 112 15.57 -10.42 -19.77
N LYS A 113 16.29 -11.50 -20.06
CA LYS A 113 17.72 -11.48 -20.37
C LYS A 113 17.91 -11.04 -21.81
N LEU A 114 18.26 -9.77 -22.00
CA LEU A 114 18.55 -9.18 -23.31
C LEU A 114 19.79 -9.84 -23.93
N ASN A 115 20.82 -10.06 -23.13
CA ASN A 115 22.04 -10.81 -23.44
C ASN A 115 22.72 -11.24 -22.12
N ASP A 116 23.97 -11.70 -22.19
CA ASP A 116 24.72 -12.21 -21.02
C ASP A 116 25.04 -11.14 -19.97
N GLN A 117 24.97 -9.86 -20.35
CA GLN A 117 25.31 -8.72 -19.47
C GLN A 117 24.10 -7.88 -19.10
N PHE A 118 23.08 -7.82 -19.96
CA PHE A 118 21.92 -6.96 -19.77
C PHE A 118 20.65 -7.77 -19.45
N SER A 119 19.93 -7.32 -18.43
CA SER A 119 18.59 -7.82 -18.13
C SER A 119 17.61 -6.68 -17.87
N LEU A 120 16.36 -6.90 -18.26
CA LEU A 120 15.22 -6.02 -17.98
C LEU A 120 14.31 -6.74 -17.00
N ILE A 121 14.02 -6.12 -15.86
CA ILE A 121 13.10 -6.63 -14.85
C ILE A 121 12.00 -5.60 -14.69
N GLY A 122 10.75 -6.01 -14.59
CA GLY A 122 9.65 -5.08 -14.32
C GLY A 122 8.52 -5.73 -13.58
N HIS A 123 7.81 -4.92 -12.80
CA HIS A 123 6.64 -5.33 -12.04
C HIS A 123 5.54 -4.29 -12.21
N TYR A 124 4.29 -4.74 -12.25
CA TYR A 124 3.14 -3.86 -12.28
C TYR A 124 1.99 -4.46 -11.49
N ASN A 125 1.37 -3.64 -10.64
CA ASN A 125 0.30 -4.02 -9.74
C ASN A 125 -0.89 -3.09 -9.94
N ILE A 126 -2.06 -3.69 -10.07
CA ILE A 126 -3.35 -3.00 -10.08
C ILE A 126 -4.18 -3.60 -8.97
N THR A 127 -4.64 -2.77 -8.04
CA THR A 127 -5.56 -3.19 -6.98
C THR A 127 -6.78 -2.31 -7.03
N LYS A 128 -7.96 -2.92 -6.93
CA LYS A 128 -9.23 -2.24 -6.73
C LYS A 128 -9.90 -2.85 -5.51
N GLY A 129 -10.67 -2.04 -4.79
CA GLY A 129 -11.41 -2.52 -3.65
C GLY A 129 -12.64 -1.69 -3.38
N GLU A 130 -13.71 -2.38 -3.01
CA GLU A 130 -14.99 -1.80 -2.61
C GLU A 130 -15.35 -2.31 -1.22
N GLN A 131 -15.69 -1.38 -0.34
CA GLN A 131 -16.15 -1.62 1.01
C GLN A 131 -17.66 -1.40 1.05
N THR A 132 -18.38 -2.31 1.71
CA THR A 132 -19.80 -2.16 2.03
C THR A 132 -19.93 -1.80 3.50
N GLU A 133 -20.47 -0.60 3.76
CA GLU A 133 -20.76 -0.07 5.09
C GLU A 133 -22.00 -0.76 5.69
N VAL A 134 -22.23 -0.53 6.99
CA VAL A 134 -23.36 -1.16 7.73
C VAL A 134 -24.73 -0.73 7.20
N ASP A 135 -24.84 0.49 6.68
CA ASP A 135 -26.05 0.98 6.02
C ASP A 135 -26.25 0.43 4.59
N GLY A 136 -25.31 -0.38 4.11
CA GLY A 136 -25.31 -1.00 2.78
C GLY A 136 -24.70 -0.13 1.68
N ASN A 137 -24.22 1.08 1.99
CA ASN A 137 -23.52 1.92 1.03
C ASN A 137 -22.19 1.31 0.62
N LYS A 138 -21.78 1.59 -0.62
CA LYS A 138 -20.55 1.09 -1.21
C LYS A 138 -19.58 2.24 -1.45
N ILE A 139 -18.39 2.12 -0.89
CA ILE A 139 -17.34 3.13 -0.96
C ILE A 139 -15.99 2.49 -1.36
N PRO A 140 -15.05 3.27 -1.93
CA PRO A 140 -13.69 2.77 -2.17
C PRO A 140 -13.01 2.34 -0.86
N VAL A 141 -12.23 1.27 -0.90
CA VAL A 141 -11.45 0.84 0.27
C VAL A 141 -10.30 1.80 0.53
N ARG A 142 -10.24 2.39 1.73
CA ARG A 142 -9.27 3.43 2.15
C ARG A 142 -7.79 3.16 1.84
N HIS A 143 -7.35 1.90 1.93
CA HIS A 143 -5.93 1.53 1.82
C HIS A 143 -5.56 0.84 0.51
N VAL A 144 -6.47 0.80 -0.46
CA VAL A 144 -6.12 0.38 -1.81
C VAL A 144 -5.26 1.47 -2.45
N ALA A 145 -4.08 1.11 -2.94
CA ALA A 145 -3.17 2.07 -3.57
C ALA A 145 -3.48 2.25 -5.07
N PRO A 146 -3.14 3.41 -5.68
CA PRO A 146 -3.15 3.56 -7.14
C PRO A 146 -2.23 2.53 -7.79
N ALA A 147 -2.53 2.14 -9.03
CA ALA A 147 -1.73 1.16 -9.75
C ALA A 147 -0.25 1.57 -9.80
N PHE A 148 0.66 0.66 -9.51
CA PHE A 148 2.07 1.00 -9.29
C PHE A 148 3.00 -0.07 -9.83
N GLY A 149 4.26 0.29 -10.03
CA GLY A 149 5.23 -0.64 -10.55
C GLY A 149 6.64 -0.12 -10.57
N ASP A 150 7.52 -0.96 -11.10
CA ASP A 150 8.91 -0.63 -11.35
C ASP A 150 9.39 -1.24 -12.67
N LEU A 151 10.40 -0.62 -13.26
CA LEU A 151 11.11 -1.13 -14.42
C LEU A 151 12.60 -0.89 -14.24
N GLN A 152 13.41 -1.92 -14.43
CA GLN A 152 14.82 -1.95 -14.08
C GLN A 152 15.63 -2.52 -15.23
N LEU A 153 16.54 -1.73 -15.78
CA LEU A 153 17.58 -2.19 -16.68
C LEU A 153 18.86 -2.44 -15.87
N ASN A 154 19.28 -3.68 -15.80
CA ASN A 154 20.50 -4.09 -15.10
C ASN A 154 21.58 -4.44 -16.12
N TYR A 155 22.81 -4.03 -15.80
CA TYR A 155 24.04 -4.42 -16.49
C TYR A 155 24.98 -5.07 -15.49
N GLU A 156 25.52 -6.22 -15.83
CA GLU A 156 26.49 -6.95 -15.02
C GLU A 156 27.66 -7.40 -15.88
N LYS A 157 28.88 -7.02 -15.47
CA LYS A 157 30.13 -7.49 -16.06
C LYS A 157 31.23 -7.51 -15.01
N GLU A 158 31.81 -8.69 -14.79
CA GLU A 158 32.93 -8.89 -13.86
C GLU A 158 32.61 -8.29 -12.48
N SER A 159 33.42 -7.34 -12.00
CA SER A 159 33.27 -6.68 -10.71
C SER A 159 32.17 -5.61 -10.66
N LEU A 160 31.60 -5.21 -11.80
CA LEU A 160 30.68 -4.09 -11.90
C LEU A 160 29.24 -4.56 -12.14
N LYS A 161 28.33 -4.07 -11.29
CA LYS A 161 26.88 -4.14 -11.49
C LYS A 161 26.32 -2.72 -11.54
N LEU A 162 25.53 -2.42 -12.56
CA LEU A 162 24.80 -1.17 -12.71
C LEU A 162 23.31 -1.47 -12.84
N GLY A 163 22.47 -0.63 -12.26
CA GLY A 163 21.02 -0.69 -12.42
C GLY A 163 20.48 0.71 -12.64
N LEU A 164 19.79 0.92 -13.76
CA LEU A 164 18.94 2.08 -13.99
C LEU A 164 17.50 1.62 -13.74
N PHE A 165 16.77 2.27 -12.85
CA PHE A 165 15.41 1.86 -12.54
C PHE A 165 14.45 3.02 -12.34
N ALA A 166 13.23 2.83 -12.83
CA ALA A 166 12.11 3.70 -12.59
C ALA A 166 11.17 3.05 -11.57
N GLN A 167 10.68 3.82 -10.61
CA GLN A 167 9.51 3.47 -9.81
C GLN A 167 8.40 4.43 -10.19
N PHE A 168 7.17 3.96 -10.25
CA PHE A 168 6.04 4.79 -10.65
C PHE A 168 4.76 4.36 -9.94
N ASN A 169 3.87 5.33 -9.78
CA ASN A 169 2.57 5.18 -9.17
C ASN A 169 1.55 5.99 -9.99
N GLY A 170 0.38 5.39 -10.18
CA GLY A 170 -0.73 5.97 -10.92
C GLY A 170 -1.45 7.04 -10.11
N GLN A 171 -2.50 7.58 -10.74
CA GLN A 171 -3.36 8.58 -10.14
C GLN A 171 -4.61 7.93 -9.55
N PHE A 172 -5.14 8.53 -8.49
CA PHE A 172 -6.57 8.43 -8.17
C PHE A 172 -7.23 9.78 -8.36
N ASP A 173 -8.39 9.74 -9.02
CA ASP A 173 -9.30 10.88 -9.10
C ASP A 173 -10.08 11.00 -7.78
N PHE A 174 -10.82 12.09 -7.61
CA PHE A 174 -11.57 12.37 -6.39
C PHE A 174 -12.55 11.22 -6.04
N GLU A 175 -13.21 10.67 -7.04
CA GLU A 175 -14.21 9.60 -6.90
C GLU A 175 -13.59 8.23 -6.57
N ASP A 176 -12.30 8.03 -6.87
CA ASP A 176 -11.55 6.83 -6.47
C ASP A 176 -11.10 6.90 -5.00
N LEU A 177 -11.15 8.08 -4.37
CA LEU A 177 -10.77 8.25 -2.97
C LEU A 177 -11.90 7.78 -2.03
N ASP A 178 -11.51 7.03 -0.99
CA ASP A 178 -12.36 6.79 0.18
C ASP A 178 -12.85 8.13 0.78
N PRO A 179 -14.11 8.24 1.25
CA PRO A 179 -14.67 9.47 1.80
C PRO A 179 -13.82 10.10 2.93
N SER A 180 -13.14 9.29 3.75
CA SER A 180 -12.26 9.83 4.79
C SER A 180 -10.97 10.44 4.24
N GLN A 181 -10.56 10.06 3.03
CA GLN A 181 -9.44 10.66 2.30
C GLN A 181 -9.90 11.92 1.57
N GLN A 182 -11.12 11.92 1.01
CA GLN A 182 -11.75 13.11 0.44
C GLN A 182 -11.88 14.24 1.48
N SER A 183 -12.17 13.90 2.74
CA SER A 183 -12.26 14.89 3.84
C SER A 183 -10.89 15.37 4.37
N ARG A 184 -9.78 14.93 3.78
CA ARG A 184 -8.41 15.32 4.16
C ARG A 184 -7.65 16.01 3.01
N PRO A 185 -8.16 17.13 2.46
CA PRO A 185 -7.56 17.78 1.29
C PRO A 185 -6.11 18.25 1.51
N TYR A 186 -5.70 18.50 2.76
CA TYR A 186 -4.32 18.86 3.11
C TYR A 186 -3.29 17.74 2.82
N LEU A 187 -3.75 16.49 2.65
CA LEU A 187 -2.90 15.37 2.24
C LEU A 187 -2.71 15.27 0.73
N TYR A 188 -3.56 15.92 -0.06
CA TYR A 188 -3.70 15.69 -1.50
C TYR A 188 -3.41 16.95 -2.32
N ALA A 189 -3.23 16.78 -3.63
CA ALA A 189 -3.28 17.89 -4.57
C ALA A 189 -4.75 18.21 -4.87
N LEU A 190 -5.03 19.42 -5.36
CA LEU A 190 -6.38 19.81 -5.78
C LEU A 190 -6.47 19.82 -7.30
N ASP A 191 -7.55 19.29 -7.84
CA ASP A 191 -7.86 19.34 -9.26
C ASP A 191 -8.40 20.74 -9.68
N SER A 192 -8.82 20.88 -10.95
CA SER A 192 -9.37 22.14 -11.46
C SER A 192 -10.67 22.59 -10.79
N ASN A 193 -11.40 21.68 -10.16
CA ASN A 193 -12.64 21.95 -9.44
C ASN A 193 -12.40 22.18 -7.93
N GLY A 194 -11.15 22.07 -7.47
CA GLY A 194 -10.78 22.18 -6.06
C GLY A 194 -10.99 20.88 -5.27
N ASN A 195 -11.23 19.75 -5.94
CA ASN A 195 -11.39 18.46 -5.29
C ASN A 195 -10.02 17.80 -5.04
N PRO A 196 -9.82 17.14 -3.88
CA PRO A 196 -8.59 16.42 -3.61
C PRO A 196 -8.43 15.20 -4.51
N TYR A 197 -7.23 14.98 -5.04
CA TYR A 197 -6.87 13.81 -5.83
C TYR A 197 -5.42 13.38 -5.51
N ALA A 198 -5.09 12.12 -5.80
CA ALA A 198 -3.74 11.60 -5.61
C ALA A 198 -2.99 11.59 -6.95
N PRO A 199 -2.04 12.49 -7.23
CA PRO A 199 -1.38 12.56 -8.52
C PRO A 199 -0.49 11.35 -8.79
N SER A 200 -0.38 10.97 -10.06
CA SER A 200 0.66 10.04 -10.50
C SER A 200 2.05 10.64 -10.30
N TRP A 201 3.04 9.80 -10.03
CA TRP A 201 4.44 10.21 -9.91
C TRP A 201 5.38 9.11 -10.39
N TYR A 202 6.63 9.49 -10.65
CA TYR A 202 7.70 8.53 -10.90
C TYR A 202 9.03 9.02 -10.32
N THR A 203 9.96 8.10 -10.10
CA THR A 203 11.35 8.42 -9.78
C THR A 203 12.26 7.71 -10.78
N LEU A 204 13.33 8.39 -11.20
CA LEU A 204 14.42 7.77 -11.95
C LEU A 204 15.62 7.64 -11.03
N ASN A 205 16.17 6.43 -10.97
CA ASN A 205 17.17 6.06 -9.98
C ASN A 205 18.29 5.28 -10.66
N ILE A 206 19.51 5.47 -10.17
CA ILE A 206 20.67 4.69 -10.59
C ILE A 206 21.33 4.07 -9.36
N ARG A 207 21.69 2.80 -9.47
CA ARG A 207 22.49 2.10 -8.48
C ARG A 207 23.69 1.46 -9.14
N SER A 208 24.78 1.41 -8.41
CA SER A 208 26.00 0.73 -8.81
C SER A 208 26.55 -0.05 -7.64
N ARG A 209 27.13 -1.21 -7.96
CA ARG A 209 27.95 -1.98 -7.04
C ARG A 209 29.25 -2.33 -7.75
N TYR A 210 30.36 -2.05 -7.08
CA TYR A 210 31.69 -2.39 -7.56
C TYR A 210 32.40 -3.27 -6.54
N SER A 211 32.76 -4.49 -6.94
CA SER A 211 33.50 -5.43 -6.11
C SER A 211 34.99 -5.20 -6.29
N LEU A 212 35.64 -4.59 -5.29
CA LEU A 212 37.08 -4.33 -5.31
C LEU A 212 37.88 -5.64 -5.23
N ASN A 213 37.38 -6.60 -4.44
CA ASN A 213 37.87 -7.97 -4.35
C ASN A 213 36.74 -8.87 -3.79
N GLU A 214 37.02 -10.13 -3.51
CA GLU A 214 36.04 -11.09 -2.99
C GLU A 214 35.47 -10.69 -1.61
N ALA A 215 36.26 -9.99 -0.80
CA ALA A 215 35.86 -9.57 0.54
C ALA A 215 35.17 -8.20 0.56
N LEU A 216 35.53 -7.27 -0.32
CA LEU A 216 35.12 -5.86 -0.27
C LEU A 216 34.32 -5.43 -1.52
N SER A 217 33.13 -4.87 -1.28
CA SER A 217 32.34 -4.21 -2.33
C SER A 217 31.82 -2.85 -1.89
N LEU A 218 31.80 -1.91 -2.83
CA LEU A 218 31.26 -0.57 -2.67
C LEU A 218 29.92 -0.45 -3.42
N ASN A 219 28.98 0.29 -2.84
CA ASN A 219 27.66 0.55 -3.40
C ASN A 219 27.42 2.05 -3.41
N VAL A 220 26.91 2.54 -4.54
CA VAL A 220 26.50 3.94 -4.72
C VAL A 220 25.13 3.92 -5.36
N THR A 221 24.15 4.54 -4.71
CA THR A 221 22.79 4.69 -5.22
C THR A 221 22.41 6.15 -5.20
N LEU A 222 21.94 6.66 -6.33
CA LEU A 222 21.32 7.98 -6.45
C LEU A 222 19.84 7.77 -6.80
N GLU A 223 18.98 8.06 -5.83
CA GLU A 223 17.53 7.97 -5.95
C GLU A 223 16.95 9.34 -6.35
N ASN A 224 15.84 9.30 -7.08
CA ASN A 224 15.11 10.47 -7.55
C ASN A 224 16.04 11.50 -8.22
N MET A 225 16.79 11.05 -9.23
CA MET A 225 17.79 11.85 -9.95
C MET A 225 17.20 13.15 -10.53
N THR A 226 15.93 13.11 -10.91
CA THR A 226 15.16 14.25 -11.45
C THR A 226 14.69 15.23 -10.39
N ASP A 227 14.91 14.93 -9.11
CA ASP A 227 14.48 15.74 -7.96
C ASP A 227 12.96 16.04 -7.99
N GLN A 228 12.16 15.04 -8.36
CA GLN A 228 10.71 15.20 -8.37
C GLN A 228 10.19 15.28 -6.95
N ARG A 229 9.35 16.29 -6.69
CA ARG A 229 8.55 16.34 -5.46
C ARG A 229 7.32 15.45 -5.63
N TYR A 230 7.22 14.43 -4.81
CA TYR A 230 6.08 13.52 -4.82
C TYR A 230 5.66 13.12 -3.40
N ARG A 231 4.47 12.57 -3.28
CA ARG A 231 3.89 12.06 -2.04
C ARG A 231 3.19 10.76 -2.35
N THR A 232 3.50 9.72 -1.58
CA THR A 232 2.83 8.42 -1.71
C THR A 232 1.38 8.54 -1.23
N TYR A 233 0.49 7.73 -1.81
CA TYR A 233 -0.93 7.74 -1.47
C TYR A 233 -1.16 7.60 0.04
N SER A 234 -2.06 8.42 0.59
CA SER A 234 -2.39 8.49 2.01
C SER A 234 -1.22 8.83 2.96
N SER A 235 -0.07 9.29 2.46
CA SER A 235 1.06 9.72 3.31
C SER A 235 0.89 11.15 3.83
N GLY A 236 1.18 11.36 5.12
CA GLY A 236 1.27 12.70 5.72
C GLY A 236 2.53 13.49 5.33
N VAL A 237 3.52 12.84 4.74
CA VAL A 237 4.84 13.42 4.47
C VAL A 237 5.22 13.22 3.01
N SER A 238 5.77 14.26 2.39
CA SER A 238 6.33 14.15 1.03
C SER A 238 7.57 13.25 1.05
N ALA A 239 7.74 12.44 0.01
CA ALA A 239 8.90 11.58 -0.09
C ALA A 239 10.18 12.39 -0.33
N ALA A 240 11.34 11.75 -0.15
CA ALA A 240 12.62 12.39 -0.38
C ALA A 240 12.76 12.89 -1.83
N GLY A 241 13.36 14.08 -1.98
CA GLY A 241 13.88 14.55 -3.25
C GLY A 241 15.08 13.73 -3.70
N ARG A 242 16.04 14.34 -4.38
CA ARG A 242 17.28 13.67 -4.76
C ARG A 242 18.04 13.17 -3.53
N ASN A 243 18.35 11.87 -3.50
CA ASN A 243 19.01 11.22 -2.37
C ASN A 243 20.22 10.39 -2.81
N LEU A 244 21.38 10.62 -2.21
CA LEU A 244 22.63 9.88 -2.50
C LEU A 244 22.98 8.97 -1.32
N ILE A 245 23.02 7.67 -1.57
CA ILE A 245 23.33 6.63 -0.58
C ILE A 245 24.67 5.99 -0.97
N LEU A 246 25.60 5.95 -0.01
CA LEU A 246 26.89 5.30 -0.13
C LEU A 246 26.97 4.16 0.88
N GLY A 247 27.47 3.00 0.47
CA GLY A 247 27.63 1.85 1.37
C GLY A 247 28.81 0.98 1.00
N ALA A 248 29.48 0.42 2.00
CA ALA A 248 30.53 -0.56 1.81
C ALA A 248 30.15 -1.86 2.53
N ARG A 249 30.42 -3.00 1.91
CA ARG A 249 30.26 -4.32 2.52
C ARG A 249 31.61 -5.03 2.53
N TYR A 250 32.00 -5.49 3.71
CA TYR A 250 33.15 -6.37 3.92
C TYR A 250 32.67 -7.73 4.42
N LEU A 251 33.17 -8.82 3.82
CA LEU A 251 32.94 -10.19 4.26
C LEU A 251 34.23 -10.72 4.92
N PHE A 252 34.10 -11.20 6.15
CA PHE A 252 35.15 -11.86 6.92
C PHE A 252 35.23 -13.35 6.60
#